data_AF-A0A1I1XLX1-F1
#
_entry.id   AF-A0A1I1XLX1-F1
#
_cell.length_a   1.000
_cell.length_b   1.000
_cell.length_c   1.000
_cell.angle_alpha   90.00
_cell.angle_beta   90.00
_cell.angle_gamma   90.00
#
_symmetry.space_group_name_H-M   'P 1'
#
loop_
_entity.id
_entity.type
_entity.pdbx_description
1 polymer ?
#
loop_
_entity_poly.entity_id
_entity_poly.type
_entity_poly.pdbx_seq_one_letter_code
_entity_poly.pdbx_strand_id
1 'polypeptide(L)'
;MTSITGPAIAAEPLEVAVPTRVLGAIVAAEGGAAVVVRVDAALGPADIRVGGAVHSVAASQRDLLDDPRNAPRVGAGVRKILSAVRPDLASTFEANHKAWTMTFVRKVLAWNARLAASPVRGKRINNSFDRAALLAWAGAVVDPKGQPSPPALARAPKDATAATLESYVAYVEALVRSLE
;
A
#
# COMPACT_ATOMS: atom_id res chain seq x y z
N MET A 1 -43.14 21.11 24.23
CA MET A 1 -42.52 19.92 23.62
C MET A 1 -41.06 20.25 23.37
N THR A 2 -40.19 19.89 24.31
CA THR A 2 -38.76 20.23 24.25
C THR A 2 -38.04 19.05 23.62
N SER A 3 -37.59 19.21 22.37
CA SER A 3 -36.78 18.21 21.68
C SER A 3 -35.38 18.25 22.26
N ILE A 4 -34.95 17.16 22.89
CA ILE A 4 -33.58 16.98 23.38
C ILE A 4 -32.79 16.38 22.23
N THR A 5 -32.07 17.22 21.49
CA THR A 5 -31.07 16.76 20.52
C THR A 5 -29.88 16.23 21.31
N GLY A 6 -29.88 14.93 21.61
CA GLY A 6 -28.70 14.27 22.18
C GLY A 6 -27.51 14.39 21.22
N PRO A 7 -26.26 14.43 21.72
CA PRO A 7 -25.09 14.43 20.86
C PRO A 7 -25.12 13.18 19.98
N ALA A 8 -24.94 13.35 18.67
CA ALA A 8 -24.75 12.23 17.75
C ALA A 8 -23.56 11.41 18.26
N ILE A 9 -23.83 10.21 18.77
CA ILE A 9 -22.78 9.28 19.19
C ILE A 9 -21.91 9.04 17.96
N ALA A 10 -20.65 9.47 18.01
CA ALA A 10 -19.70 9.22 16.93
C ALA A 10 -19.65 7.70 16.73
N ALA A 11 -20.05 7.25 15.53
CA ALA A 11 -20.07 5.83 15.21
C ALA A 11 -18.68 5.23 15.49
N GLU A 12 -18.64 4.07 16.14
CA GLU A 12 -17.38 3.40 16.43
C GLU A 12 -16.57 3.20 15.14
N PRO A 13 -15.24 3.43 15.20
CA PRO A 13 -14.40 3.26 14.04
C PRO A 13 -14.41 1.80 13.59
N LEU A 14 -14.42 1.60 12.29
CA LEU A 14 -14.43 0.29 11.67
C LEU A 14 -13.05 -0.36 11.81
N GLU A 15 -12.99 -1.49 12.52
CA GLU A 15 -11.76 -2.26 12.57
C GLU A 15 -11.51 -2.99 11.24
N VAL A 16 -10.32 -2.83 10.69
CA VAL A 16 -9.88 -3.50 9.46
C VAL A 16 -8.57 -4.22 9.71
N ALA A 17 -8.58 -5.55 9.57
CA ALA A 17 -7.37 -6.35 9.68
C ALA A 17 -6.68 -6.49 8.31
N VAL A 18 -5.35 -6.41 8.30
CA VAL A 18 -4.50 -6.46 7.09
C VAL A 18 -3.26 -7.32 7.31
N PRO A 19 -2.70 -7.98 6.29
CA PRO A 19 -1.51 -8.82 6.39
C PRO A 19 -0.21 -8.04 6.63
N THR A 20 -0.13 -6.78 6.18
CA THR A 20 1.10 -5.97 6.21
C THR A 20 0.82 -4.52 6.56
N ARG A 21 1.84 -3.81 7.03
CA ARG A 21 1.71 -2.38 7.35
C ARG A 21 1.62 -1.51 6.09
N VAL A 22 2.23 -1.91 4.97
CA VAL A 22 2.03 -1.23 3.68
C VAL A 22 0.56 -1.26 3.24
N LEU A 23 -0.08 -2.44 3.25
CA LEU A 23 -1.51 -2.50 2.93
C LEU A 23 -2.34 -1.76 3.98
N GLY A 24 -1.93 -1.84 5.24
CA GLY A 24 -2.49 -1.05 6.33
C GLY A 24 -2.42 0.46 6.10
N ALA A 25 -1.33 0.97 5.54
CA ALA A 25 -1.19 2.38 5.22
C ALA A 25 -2.19 2.83 4.14
N ILE A 26 -2.44 1.99 3.13
CA ILE A 26 -3.47 2.25 2.11
C ILE A 26 -4.86 2.24 2.76
N VAL A 27 -5.16 1.23 3.59
CA VAL A 27 -6.43 1.15 4.31
C VAL A 27 -6.66 2.36 5.23
N ALA A 28 -5.63 2.78 5.97
CA ALA A 28 -5.68 3.96 6.82
C ALA A 28 -5.88 5.25 5.99
N ALA A 29 -5.23 5.35 4.83
CA ALA A 29 -5.38 6.50 3.94
C ALA A 29 -6.78 6.58 3.31
N GLU A 30 -7.40 5.44 2.98
CA GLU A 30 -8.78 5.38 2.48
C GLU A 30 -9.81 5.65 3.59
N GLY A 31 -9.64 5.01 4.74
CA GLY A 31 -10.59 5.04 5.85
C GLY A 31 -10.52 6.30 6.71
N GLY A 32 -9.35 6.95 6.78
CA GLY A 32 -9.13 8.11 7.65
C GLY A 32 -9.48 7.79 9.12
N ALA A 33 -10.10 8.76 9.81
CA ALA A 33 -10.50 8.59 11.21
C ALA A 33 -11.60 7.53 11.43
N ALA A 34 -12.29 7.09 10.36
CA ALA A 34 -13.35 6.10 10.47
C ALA A 34 -12.85 4.65 10.50
N VAL A 35 -11.54 4.42 10.36
CA VAL A 35 -10.96 3.07 10.32
C VAL A 35 -9.81 2.96 11.31
N VAL A 36 -9.79 1.84 12.04
CA VAL A 36 -8.64 1.41 12.85
C VAL A 36 -8.03 0.18 12.19
N VAL A 37 -6.74 0.26 11.88
CA VAL A 37 -6.01 -0.83 11.21
C VAL A 37 -5.36 -1.75 12.24
N ARG A 38 -5.53 -3.06 12.06
CA ARG A 38 -4.79 -4.09 12.79
C ARG A 38 -4.00 -4.98 11.84
N VAL A 39 -2.78 -5.35 12.22
CA VAL A 39 -1.99 -6.31 11.44
C VAL A 39 -2.34 -7.73 11.88
N ASP A 40 -2.82 -8.53 10.93
CA ASP A 40 -3.08 -9.97 11.06
C ASP A 40 -2.35 -10.71 9.94
N ALA A 41 -1.18 -11.25 10.28
CA ALA A 41 -0.31 -11.96 9.34
C ALA A 41 -0.88 -13.32 8.87
N ALA A 42 -2.00 -13.80 9.43
CA ALA A 42 -2.67 -15.00 8.96
C ALA A 42 -3.54 -14.75 7.73
N LEU A 43 -3.83 -13.49 7.39
CA LEU A 43 -4.54 -13.13 6.16
C LEU A 43 -3.69 -13.41 4.92
N GLY A 44 -4.38 -13.71 3.81
CA GLY A 44 -3.73 -13.70 2.51
C GLY A 44 -3.10 -12.32 2.24
N PRO A 45 -1.93 -12.22 1.58
CA PRO A 45 -1.19 -10.96 1.43
C PRO A 45 -1.91 -9.78 0.72
N ALA A 46 -3.11 -9.96 0.18
CA ALA A 46 -3.96 -8.95 -0.47
C ALA A 46 -5.40 -9.06 0.04
N ASP A 47 -5.59 -9.75 1.16
CA ASP A 47 -6.88 -9.86 1.80
C ASP A 47 -6.94 -8.85 2.94
N ILE A 48 -8.12 -8.27 3.13
CA ILE A 48 -8.44 -7.48 4.30
C ILE A 48 -9.65 -8.10 4.98
N ARG A 49 -9.70 -8.05 6.31
CA ARG A 49 -10.89 -8.44 7.05
C ARG A 49 -11.61 -7.18 7.53
N VAL A 50 -12.88 -7.05 7.20
CA VAL A 50 -13.71 -5.91 7.59
C VAL A 50 -15.13 -6.39 7.85
N GLY A 51 -15.75 -5.95 8.95
CA GLY A 51 -17.09 -6.40 9.34
C GLY A 51 -17.20 -7.92 9.52
N GLY A 52 -16.10 -8.59 9.92
CA GLY A 52 -16.05 -10.05 10.08
C GLY A 52 -15.83 -10.86 8.79
N ALA A 53 -15.93 -10.24 7.61
CA ALA A 53 -15.73 -10.89 6.32
C ALA A 53 -14.33 -10.61 5.76
N VAL A 54 -13.78 -11.58 5.03
CA VAL A 54 -12.48 -11.44 4.33
C VAL A 54 -12.76 -11.05 2.88
N HIS A 55 -12.08 -10.00 2.42
CA HIS A 55 -12.21 -9.45 1.08
C HIS A 55 -10.84 -9.34 0.42
N SER A 56 -10.73 -9.75 -0.84
CA SER A 56 -9.50 -9.53 -1.62
C SER A 56 -9.51 -8.16 -2.29
N VAL A 57 -8.44 -7.38 -2.13
CA VAL A 57 -8.32 -6.00 -2.65
C VAL A 57 -7.64 -5.90 -4.00
N ALA A 58 -6.91 -6.94 -4.44
CA ALA A 58 -6.24 -6.99 -5.75
C ALA A 58 -5.72 -8.40 -6.10
N ALA A 59 -5.49 -8.67 -7.39
CA ALA A 59 -4.82 -9.88 -7.87
C ALA A 59 -3.28 -9.78 -7.70
N SER A 60 -2.70 -10.81 -7.04
CA SER A 60 -1.26 -11.12 -6.88
C SER A 60 -0.32 -10.14 -6.12
N GLN A 61 -0.66 -9.84 -4.88
CA GLN A 61 0.17 -9.90 -3.65
C GLN A 61 1.67 -9.53 -3.60
N ARG A 62 2.59 -10.07 -4.41
CA ARG A 62 4.03 -9.72 -4.29
C ARG A 62 4.35 -8.34 -4.88
N ASP A 63 3.57 -7.91 -5.86
CA ASP A 63 3.80 -6.64 -6.56
C ASP A 63 3.26 -5.42 -5.80
N LEU A 64 2.53 -5.65 -4.71
CA LEU A 64 1.88 -4.57 -3.93
C LEU A 64 2.84 -3.81 -3.03
N LEU A 65 3.81 -4.53 -2.43
CA LEU A 65 4.74 -3.94 -1.49
C LEU A 65 5.80 -3.15 -2.24
N ASP A 66 6.36 -3.75 -3.28
CA ASP A 66 7.60 -3.28 -3.89
C ASP A 66 7.38 -2.45 -5.17
N ASP A 67 6.14 -2.38 -5.66
CA ASP A 67 5.75 -1.50 -6.76
C ASP A 67 4.62 -0.52 -6.33
N PRO A 68 4.97 0.73 -5.96
CA PRO A 68 4.02 1.73 -5.51
C PRO A 68 3.06 2.19 -6.62
N ARG A 69 3.33 1.89 -7.90
CA ARG A 69 2.44 2.24 -9.02
C ARG A 69 1.07 1.56 -8.88
N ASN A 70 1.01 0.42 -8.17
CA ASN A 70 -0.22 -0.30 -7.91
C ASN A 70 -1.07 0.29 -6.78
N ALA A 71 -0.50 1.14 -5.91
CA ALA A 71 -1.17 1.58 -4.68
C ALA A 71 -2.53 2.28 -4.94
N PRO A 72 -2.69 3.18 -5.92
CA PRO A 72 -3.98 3.81 -6.18
C PRO A 72 -5.07 2.80 -6.60
N ARG A 73 -4.71 1.80 -7.41
CA ARG A 73 -5.64 0.73 -7.83
C ARG A 73 -6.12 -0.08 -6.62
N VAL A 74 -5.21 -0.38 -5.70
CA VAL A 74 -5.51 -1.10 -4.46
C VAL A 74 -6.41 -0.26 -3.55
N GLY A 75 -6.09 1.03 -3.42
CA GLY A 75 -6.92 1.99 -2.71
C GLY A 75 -8.35 2.04 -3.24
N ALA A 76 -8.53 2.03 -4.56
CA ALA A 76 -9.87 1.96 -5.16
C ALA A 76 -10.62 0.67 -4.80
N GLY A 77 -9.92 -0.46 -4.72
CA GLY A 77 -10.48 -1.74 -4.25
C GLY A 77 -10.89 -1.69 -2.78
N VAL A 78 -10.00 -1.19 -1.91
CA VAL A 78 -10.26 -0.96 -0.49
C VAL A 78 -11.46 -0.04 -0.31
N ARG A 79 -11.48 1.12 -0.97
CA ARG A 79 -12.58 2.08 -0.95
C ARG A 79 -13.91 1.43 -1.30
N LYS A 80 -13.95 0.63 -2.37
CA LYS A 80 -15.17 -0.09 -2.78
C LYS A 80 -15.68 -0.99 -1.66
N ILE A 81 -14.79 -1.72 -1.00
CA ILE A 81 -15.13 -2.60 0.13
C ILE A 81 -15.62 -1.78 1.33
N LEU A 82 -14.90 -0.73 1.73
CA LEU A 82 -15.27 0.13 2.85
C LEU A 82 -16.63 0.80 2.60
N SER A 83 -16.88 1.33 1.41
CA SER A 83 -18.17 1.93 1.04
C SER A 83 -19.32 0.92 1.00
N ALA A 84 -19.05 -0.36 0.73
CA ALA A 84 -20.07 -1.40 0.81
C ALA A 84 -20.44 -1.74 2.27
N VAL A 85 -19.46 -1.72 3.18
CA VAL A 85 -19.67 -2.01 4.61
C VAL A 85 -20.23 -0.80 5.36
N ARG A 86 -19.82 0.41 5.00
CA ARG A 86 -20.29 1.69 5.56
C ARG A 86 -20.75 2.65 4.47
N PRO A 87 -21.93 2.41 3.86
CA PRO A 87 -22.46 3.26 2.80
C PRO A 87 -22.66 4.72 3.24
N ASP A 88 -22.92 4.94 4.53
CA ASP A 88 -23.05 6.24 5.15
C ASP A 88 -21.76 7.08 5.07
N LEU A 89 -20.60 6.45 4.92
CA LEU A 89 -19.29 7.09 4.82
C LEU A 89 -18.70 7.08 3.40
N ALA A 90 -19.46 6.63 2.39
CA ALA A 90 -18.94 6.43 1.04
C ALA A 90 -18.36 7.72 0.42
N SER A 91 -18.98 8.88 0.68
CA SER A 91 -18.48 10.17 0.21
C SER A 91 -17.17 10.59 0.90
N THR A 92 -17.01 10.26 2.18
CA THR A 92 -15.77 10.48 2.93
C THR A 92 -14.64 9.62 2.37
N PHE A 93 -14.89 8.32 2.12
CA PHE A 93 -13.88 7.44 1.53
C PHE A 93 -13.49 7.89 0.11
N GLU A 94 -14.44 8.39 -0.69
CA GLU A 94 -14.15 9.00 -2.00
C GLU A 94 -13.24 10.23 -1.88
N ALA A 95 -13.52 11.12 -0.93
CA ALA A 95 -12.72 12.31 -0.71
C ALA A 95 -11.29 11.97 -0.24
N ASN A 96 -11.18 11.02 0.69
CA ASN A 96 -9.90 10.50 1.18
C ASN A 96 -9.07 9.92 0.03
N HIS A 97 -9.67 9.04 -0.78
CA HIS A 97 -9.04 8.43 -1.95
C HIS A 97 -8.40 9.48 -2.86
N LYS A 98 -9.16 10.52 -3.24
CA LYS A 98 -8.67 11.60 -4.09
C LYS A 98 -7.52 12.36 -3.44
N ALA A 99 -7.64 12.69 -2.16
CA ALA A 99 -6.65 13.49 -1.44
C ALA A 99 -5.28 12.79 -1.38
N TRP A 100 -5.26 11.51 -0.97
CA TRP A 100 -3.99 10.81 -0.79
C TRP A 100 -3.38 10.37 -2.13
N THR A 101 -4.19 9.88 -3.08
CA THR A 101 -3.68 9.40 -4.37
C THR A 101 -3.04 10.50 -5.19
N MET A 102 -3.62 11.71 -5.22
CA MET A 102 -3.03 12.85 -5.94
C MET A 102 -1.61 13.17 -5.45
N THR A 103 -1.40 13.15 -4.14
CA THR A 103 -0.09 13.43 -3.54
C THR A 103 0.87 12.27 -3.75
N PHE A 104 0.38 11.04 -3.65
CA PHE A 104 1.18 9.83 -3.80
C PHE A 104 1.67 9.63 -5.24
N VAL A 105 0.81 9.90 -6.25
CA VAL A 105 1.19 9.81 -7.67
C VAL A 105 2.36 10.73 -8.01
N ARG A 106 2.42 11.94 -7.44
CA ARG A 106 3.57 12.84 -7.63
C ARG A 106 4.88 12.23 -7.11
N LYS A 107 4.83 11.51 -5.98
CA LYS A 107 6.00 10.78 -5.45
C LYS A 107 6.39 9.63 -6.36
N VAL A 108 5.41 8.87 -6.86
CA VAL A 108 5.65 7.79 -7.84
C VAL A 108 6.36 8.32 -9.09
N LEU A 109 5.94 9.47 -9.63
CA LEU A 109 6.62 10.09 -10.77
C LEU A 109 8.07 10.49 -10.44
N ALA A 110 8.34 11.02 -9.25
CA ALA A 110 9.69 11.35 -8.81
C ALA A 110 10.58 10.09 -8.66
N TRP A 111 10.04 9.01 -8.07
CA TRP A 111 10.76 7.74 -7.98
C TRP A 111 11.00 7.10 -9.34
N ASN A 112 10.06 7.18 -10.28
CA ASN A 112 10.26 6.73 -11.66
C ASN A 112 11.44 7.45 -12.33
N ALA A 113 11.57 8.76 -12.13
CA ALA A 113 12.67 9.54 -12.68
C ALA A 113 14.02 9.10 -12.09
N ARG A 114 14.06 8.79 -10.80
CA ARG A 114 15.25 8.28 -10.11
C ARG A 114 15.66 6.90 -10.59
N LEU A 115 14.69 5.96 -10.63
CA LEU A 115 14.92 4.62 -11.13
C LEU A 115 15.25 4.57 -12.63
N ALA A 116 14.97 5.64 -13.38
CA ALA A 116 15.40 5.73 -14.78
C ALA A 116 16.93 5.72 -14.95
N ALA A 117 17.67 6.13 -13.92
CA ALA A 117 19.13 6.10 -13.85
C ALA A 117 19.67 4.83 -13.13
N SER A 118 18.79 3.91 -12.73
CA SER A 118 19.17 2.75 -11.94
C SER A 118 20.20 1.85 -12.66
N PRO A 119 21.23 1.34 -11.97
CA PRO A 119 22.25 0.49 -12.58
C PRO A 119 21.71 -0.88 -13.00
N VAL A 120 20.50 -1.26 -12.60
CA VAL A 120 19.88 -2.54 -13.01
C VAL A 120 19.03 -2.43 -14.29
N ARG A 121 18.74 -1.21 -14.75
CA ARG A 121 17.87 -0.98 -15.91
C ARG A 121 18.45 -1.65 -17.17
N GLY A 122 17.60 -2.38 -17.88
CA GLY A 122 17.96 -3.11 -19.10
C GLY A 122 18.82 -4.36 -18.87
N LYS A 123 19.12 -4.71 -17.63
CA LYS A 123 19.92 -5.89 -17.28
C LYS A 123 19.04 -7.05 -16.88
N ARG A 124 19.57 -8.27 -17.03
CA ARG A 124 18.99 -9.49 -16.46
C ARG A 124 19.53 -9.66 -15.04
N ILE A 125 18.65 -9.64 -14.04
CA ILE A 125 19.01 -9.67 -12.62
C ILE A 125 18.36 -10.87 -11.94
N ASN A 126 19.14 -11.60 -11.16
CA ASN A 126 18.65 -12.64 -10.26
C ASN A 126 17.96 -12.00 -9.05
N ASN A 127 16.75 -12.48 -8.73
CA ASN A 127 15.95 -12.06 -7.59
C ASN A 127 16.46 -12.64 -6.24
N SER A 128 17.72 -12.38 -5.89
CA SER A 128 18.35 -13.00 -4.71
C SER A 128 17.81 -12.50 -3.36
N PHE A 129 17.11 -11.35 -3.35
CA PHE A 129 16.58 -10.74 -2.13
C PHE A 129 15.04 -10.63 -2.11
N ASP A 130 14.36 -11.39 -2.98
CA ASP A 130 12.89 -11.41 -3.12
C ASP A 130 12.25 -10.02 -3.39
N ARG A 131 12.88 -9.25 -4.28
CA ARG A 131 12.50 -7.90 -4.74
C ARG A 131 12.15 -7.85 -6.23
N ALA A 132 11.51 -8.89 -6.76
CA ALA A 132 11.21 -9.00 -8.19
C ALA A 132 10.43 -7.79 -8.73
N ALA A 133 9.42 -7.32 -7.98
CA ALA A 133 8.59 -6.19 -8.42
C ALA A 133 9.36 -4.87 -8.47
N LEU A 134 10.20 -4.59 -7.46
CA LEU A 134 11.09 -3.42 -7.44
C LEU A 134 12.11 -3.47 -8.59
N LEU A 135 12.71 -4.64 -8.84
CA LEU A 135 13.64 -4.85 -9.96
C LEU A 135 12.95 -4.62 -11.31
N ALA A 136 11.76 -5.17 -11.50
CA ALA A 136 10.95 -4.97 -12.70
C ALA A 136 10.53 -3.50 -12.85
N TRP A 137 10.18 -2.83 -11.75
CA TRP A 137 9.87 -1.39 -11.73
C TRP A 137 11.07 -0.54 -12.16
N ALA A 138 12.28 -0.88 -11.70
CA ALA A 138 13.52 -0.26 -12.13
C ALA A 138 13.92 -0.58 -13.60
N GLY A 139 13.16 -1.46 -14.28
CA GLY A 139 13.38 -1.82 -15.68
C GLY A 139 14.38 -2.95 -15.88
N ALA A 140 14.64 -3.76 -14.85
CA ALA A 140 15.39 -5.00 -14.99
C ALA A 140 14.49 -6.14 -15.49
N VAL A 141 15.09 -7.11 -16.18
CA VAL A 141 14.45 -8.41 -16.45
C VAL A 141 14.83 -9.37 -15.33
N VAL A 142 13.84 -9.85 -14.58
CA VAL A 142 14.09 -10.81 -13.49
C VAL A 142 14.33 -12.20 -14.06
N ASP A 143 15.53 -12.74 -13.85
CA ASP A 143 15.99 -14.03 -14.38
C ASP A 143 16.85 -14.76 -13.34
N PRO A 144 16.53 -16.00 -12.94
CA PRO A 144 17.36 -16.80 -12.03
C PRO A 144 18.82 -16.96 -12.48
N LYS A 145 19.11 -16.88 -13.79
CA LYS A 145 20.46 -16.94 -14.36
C LYS A 145 21.10 -15.56 -14.60
N GLY A 146 20.43 -14.49 -14.18
CA GLY A 146 20.90 -13.12 -14.33
C GLY A 146 22.06 -12.76 -13.39
N GLN A 147 22.55 -11.53 -13.51
CA GLN A 147 23.56 -10.98 -12.60
C GLN A 147 23.00 -10.93 -11.17
N PRO A 148 23.84 -11.01 -10.13
CA PRO A 148 23.39 -10.87 -8.75
C PRO A 148 22.63 -9.56 -8.53
N SER A 149 21.59 -9.61 -7.69
CA SER A 149 20.92 -8.39 -7.21
C SER A 149 21.91 -7.44 -6.52
N PRO A 150 21.73 -6.10 -6.64
CA PRO A 150 22.50 -5.13 -5.89
C PRO A 150 22.57 -5.45 -4.39
N PRO A 151 23.78 -5.50 -3.77
CA PRO A 151 23.92 -5.86 -2.36
C PRO A 151 23.15 -4.95 -1.39
N ALA A 152 22.90 -3.69 -1.78
CA ALA A 152 22.12 -2.75 -0.98
C ALA A 152 20.69 -3.23 -0.71
N LEU A 153 20.11 -4.05 -1.60
CA LEU A 153 18.79 -4.65 -1.42
C LEU A 153 18.73 -5.60 -0.21
N ALA A 154 19.86 -6.17 0.22
CA ALA A 154 19.91 -7.02 1.42
C ALA A 154 19.53 -6.25 2.70
N ARG A 155 19.72 -4.93 2.71
CA ARG A 155 19.41 -4.03 3.84
C ARG A 155 18.09 -3.29 3.67
N ALA A 156 17.41 -3.48 2.53
CA ALA A 156 16.15 -2.82 2.26
C ALA A 156 15.07 -3.32 3.25
N PRO A 157 14.24 -2.42 3.81
CA PRO A 157 13.18 -2.81 4.74
C PRO A 157 12.21 -3.78 4.07
N LYS A 158 11.62 -4.71 4.84
CA LYS A 158 10.64 -5.70 4.33
C LYS A 158 9.18 -5.24 4.38
N ASP A 159 8.91 -4.21 5.17
CA ASP A 159 7.59 -3.60 5.33
C ASP A 159 7.76 -2.16 5.85
N ALA A 160 6.68 -1.39 5.83
CA ALA A 160 6.61 -0.09 6.52
C ALA A 160 6.74 -0.27 8.04
N THR A 161 7.16 0.77 8.76
CA THR A 161 7.31 0.72 10.23
C THR A 161 5.97 0.89 10.96
N ALA A 162 5.01 1.59 10.34
CA ALA A 162 3.64 1.74 10.82
C ALA A 162 2.63 1.69 9.65
N ALA A 163 1.36 1.46 9.96
CA ALA A 163 0.25 1.50 9.01
C ALA A 163 -0.17 2.96 8.72
N THR A 164 0.78 3.78 8.26
CA THR A 164 0.56 5.19 7.91
C THR A 164 1.14 5.49 6.54
N LEU A 165 0.53 6.44 5.82
CA LEU A 165 0.99 6.83 4.49
C LEU A 165 2.43 7.34 4.51
N GLU A 166 2.83 8.07 5.55
CA GLU A 166 4.20 8.53 5.75
C GLU A 166 5.19 7.36 5.85
N SER A 167 4.87 6.34 6.65
CA SER A 167 5.72 5.16 6.81
C SER A 167 5.80 4.36 5.51
N TYR A 168 4.71 4.28 4.74
CA TYR A 168 4.74 3.65 3.42
C TYR A 168 5.61 4.44 2.43
N VAL A 169 5.52 5.77 2.42
CA VAL A 169 6.39 6.61 1.60
C VAL A 169 7.86 6.42 1.97
N ALA A 170 8.18 6.38 3.27
CA ALA A 170 9.55 6.14 3.75
C ALA A 170 10.07 4.75 3.36
N TYR A 171 9.20 3.73 3.41
CA TYR A 171 9.49 2.38 2.95
C TYR A 171 9.88 2.36 1.45
N VAL A 172 9.04 2.93 0.58
CA VAL A 172 9.29 3.00 -0.86
C VAL A 172 10.55 3.81 -1.17
N GLU A 173 10.76 4.91 -0.46
CA GLU A 173 11.96 5.74 -0.59
C GLU A 173 13.23 4.92 -0.30
N ALA A 174 13.23 4.10 0.75
CA ALA A 174 14.35 3.22 1.08
C ALA A 174 14.58 2.13 0.02
N LEU A 175 13.49 1.59 -0.55
CA LEU A 175 13.59 0.66 -1.68
C LEU A 175 14.25 1.31 -2.90
N VAL A 176 13.79 2.50 -3.30
CA VAL A 176 14.33 3.22 -4.46
C VAL A 176 15.82 3.51 -4.27
N ARG A 177 16.22 4.00 -3.08
CA ARG A 177 17.63 4.26 -2.75
C ARG A 177 18.53 3.03 -2.83
N SER A 178 18.00 1.83 -2.62
CA SER A 178 18.79 0.60 -2.75
C SER A 178 19.14 0.25 -4.20
N LEU A 179 18.55 0.96 -5.16
CA LEU A 179 18.74 0.82 -6.60
C LEU A 179 19.26 2.11 -7.26
N GLU A 180 19.82 3.03 -6.48
CA GLU A 180 20.59 4.21 -6.93
C GLU A 180 22.08 3.96 -6.76
#